data_AF-A0A348WF76-F1
#
_entry.id   AF-A0A348WF76-F1
#
_cell.length_a   1.000
_cell.length_b   1.000
_cell.length_c   1.000
_cell.angle_alpha   90.00
_cell.angle_beta   90.00
_cell.angle_gamma   90.00
#
_symmetry.space_group_name_H-M   'P 1'
#
loop_
_entity.id
_entity.type
_entity.pdbx_description
1 polymer ?
#
loop_
_entity_poly.entity_id
_entity_poly.type
_entity_poly.pdbx_seq_one_letter_code
_entity_poly.pdbx_strand_id
1 'polypeptide(L)'
;MTKTTNDPLPRNAVRAFVKTSSDYYQSRFRKIGDSEKTVLTFNWAAAGLGAVWFGMRNLWALFLVSVVLETIAIVQIARGIWGDLGAPILARLEGIEKTLAMRREQLSDAMENAPDKVETFKSAIASLEGAVQSIRLQAEAARNEALALILFGIVLLLVVKLGQGLLANPALRARYVRWRSQPSLKAGLTAPTILLASGLAL
;
A
#
# COMPACT_ATOMS: atom_id res chain seq x y z
N MET A 1 26.60 32.07 -37.36
CA MET A 1 25.14 32.34 -37.31
C MET A 1 24.51 31.58 -36.15
N THR A 2 24.54 32.16 -34.95
CA THR A 2 23.87 31.62 -33.76
C THR A 2 22.40 32.02 -33.83
N LYS A 3 21.54 31.12 -34.33
CA LYS A 3 20.09 31.23 -34.13
C LYS A 3 19.83 31.14 -32.62
N THR A 4 19.80 32.27 -31.93
CA THR A 4 19.09 32.43 -30.68
C THR A 4 17.61 32.30 -31.00
N THR A 5 17.15 31.05 -31.14
CA THR A 5 15.74 30.74 -31.23
C THR A 5 15.12 31.14 -29.90
N ASN A 6 14.10 32.00 -29.94
CA ASN A 6 13.14 32.20 -28.85
C ASN A 6 12.31 30.92 -28.64
N ASP A 7 12.96 29.76 -28.48
CA ASP A 7 12.32 28.49 -28.14
C ASP A 7 11.86 28.62 -26.68
N PRO A 8 10.55 28.54 -26.37
CA PRO A 8 10.05 28.61 -25.01
C PRO A 8 10.55 27.43 -24.14
N LEU A 9 11.12 26.38 -24.75
CA LEU A 9 11.64 25.19 -24.08
C LEU A 9 13.05 24.80 -24.58
N PRO A 10 14.10 25.59 -24.29
CA PRO A 10 15.43 25.35 -24.82
C PRO A 10 16.09 24.13 -24.16
N ARG A 11 16.66 23.24 -25.00
CA ARG A 11 17.17 21.91 -24.57
C ARG A 11 18.22 21.97 -23.45
N ASN A 12 19.11 22.96 -23.50
CA ASN A 12 20.14 23.19 -22.47
C ASN A 12 19.52 23.50 -21.10
N ALA A 13 18.46 24.31 -21.06
CA ALA A 13 17.78 24.64 -19.81
C ALA A 13 17.02 23.44 -19.23
N VAL A 14 16.35 22.65 -20.09
CA VAL A 14 15.70 21.41 -19.63
C VAL A 14 16.74 20.45 -19.07
N ARG A 15 17.87 20.24 -19.77
CA ARG A 15 18.97 19.40 -19.30
C ARG A 15 19.53 19.88 -17.96
N ALA A 16 19.77 21.18 -17.80
CA ALA A 16 20.25 21.75 -16.53
C ALA A 16 19.27 21.52 -15.36
N PHE A 17 17.96 21.59 -15.64
CA PHE A 17 16.94 21.40 -14.62
C PHE A 17 16.73 19.94 -14.23
N VAL A 18 16.56 19.05 -15.22
CA VAL A 18 16.20 17.64 -14.97
C VAL A 18 17.41 16.76 -14.68
N LYS A 19 18.62 17.16 -15.09
CA LYS A 19 19.90 16.45 -14.98
C LYS A 19 19.96 15.09 -15.68
N THR A 20 19.03 14.19 -15.37
CA THR A 20 18.92 12.85 -15.93
C THR A 20 17.73 12.73 -16.89
N SER A 21 17.86 11.87 -17.91
CA SER A 21 16.81 11.61 -18.92
C SER A 21 16.32 12.88 -19.63
N SER A 22 17.25 13.78 -20.02
CA SER A 22 16.89 15.09 -20.58
C SER A 22 16.00 15.00 -21.83
N ASP A 23 16.27 14.03 -22.70
CA ASP A 23 15.56 13.91 -23.98
C ASP A 23 14.13 13.42 -23.79
N TYR A 24 13.92 12.53 -22.82
CA TYR A 24 12.58 12.12 -22.37
C TYR A 24 11.79 13.33 -21.87
N TYR A 25 12.35 14.11 -20.93
CA TYR A 25 11.64 15.26 -20.37
C TYR A 25 11.45 16.39 -21.38
N GLN A 26 12.39 16.58 -22.31
CA GLN A 26 12.24 17.51 -23.42
C GLN A 26 11.01 17.18 -24.26
N SER A 27 10.88 15.91 -24.66
CA SER A 27 9.72 15.44 -25.43
C SER A 27 8.41 15.57 -24.64
N ARG A 28 8.41 15.16 -23.36
CA ARG A 28 7.20 15.23 -22.52
C ARG A 28 6.77 16.67 -22.23
N PHE A 29 7.70 17.56 -21.92
CA PHE A 29 7.38 18.96 -21.62
C PHE A 29 6.85 19.69 -22.85
N ARG A 30 7.41 19.39 -24.03
CA ARG A 30 6.91 19.89 -25.31
C ARG A 30 5.50 19.36 -25.60
N LYS A 31 5.30 18.05 -25.51
CA LYS A 31 3.97 17.43 -25.71
C LYS A 31 2.89 18.05 -24.80
N ILE A 32 3.21 18.28 -23.53
CA ILE A 32 2.28 18.90 -22.57
C ILE A 32 2.09 20.39 -22.85
N GLY A 33 3.12 21.08 -23.35
CA GLY A 33 3.07 22.53 -23.61
C GLY A 33 2.39 22.92 -24.92
N ASP A 34 2.49 22.08 -25.95
CA ASP A 34 1.92 22.33 -27.27
C ASP A 34 0.43 21.97 -27.36
N SER A 35 -0.14 21.41 -26.30
CA SER A 35 -1.53 20.94 -26.29
C SER A 35 -2.43 21.89 -25.50
N GLU A 36 -3.53 22.32 -26.11
CA GLU A 36 -4.57 23.12 -25.44
C GLU A 36 -5.40 22.30 -24.44
N LYS A 37 -5.40 20.96 -24.59
CA LYS A 37 -6.11 20.01 -23.72
C LYS A 37 -5.14 19.27 -22.79
N THR A 38 -5.65 18.74 -21.67
CA THR A 38 -4.87 17.90 -20.75
C THR A 38 -4.39 16.63 -21.46
N VAL A 39 -3.07 16.53 -21.68
CA VAL A 39 -2.44 15.34 -22.27
C VAL A 39 -2.04 14.36 -21.17
N LEU A 40 -2.55 13.14 -21.28
CA LEU A 40 -2.09 12.02 -20.46
C LEU A 40 -0.66 11.65 -20.86
N THR A 41 0.25 11.74 -19.89
CA THR A 41 1.62 11.26 -20.02
C THR A 41 1.94 10.44 -18.78
N PHE A 42 2.60 9.29 -18.98
CA PHE A 42 2.94 8.40 -17.88
C PHE A 42 4.44 8.41 -17.63
N ASN A 43 4.84 8.45 -16.36
CA ASN A 43 6.23 8.41 -15.92
C ASN A 43 6.49 7.12 -15.11
N TRP A 44 7.17 6.16 -15.73
CA TRP A 44 7.52 4.90 -15.09
C TRP A 44 8.46 5.05 -13.89
N ALA A 45 9.38 6.02 -13.94
CA ALA A 45 10.28 6.27 -12.81
C ALA A 45 9.50 6.78 -11.59
N ALA A 46 8.49 7.64 -11.79
CA ALA A 46 7.63 8.11 -10.71
C ALA A 46 6.68 7.02 -10.19
N ALA A 47 6.13 6.19 -11.09
CA ALA A 47 5.30 5.06 -10.69
C ALA A 47 6.10 4.02 -9.89
N GLY A 48 7.36 3.74 -10.25
CA GLY A 48 8.21 2.81 -9.50
C GLY A 48 8.66 3.38 -8.15
N LEU A 49 9.34 4.52 -8.18
CA LEU A 49 9.94 5.13 -6.99
C LEU A 49 8.92 5.85 -6.07
N GLY A 50 7.73 6.15 -6.58
CA GLY A 50 6.63 6.71 -5.81
C GLY A 50 6.96 8.04 -5.12
N ALA A 51 6.70 8.11 -3.82
CA ALA A 51 6.98 9.31 -3.02
C ALA A 51 8.41 9.81 -3.19
N VAL A 52 9.41 8.90 -3.14
CA VAL A 52 10.83 9.24 -3.27
C VAL A 52 11.10 10.05 -4.54
N TRP A 53 10.48 9.69 -5.66
CA TRP A 53 10.64 10.43 -6.91
C TRP A 53 10.20 11.89 -6.79
N PHE A 54 9.05 12.14 -6.17
CA PHE A 54 8.54 13.50 -5.95
C PHE A 54 9.44 14.30 -5.03
N GLY A 55 9.95 13.68 -3.96
CA GLY A 55 10.88 14.32 -3.03
C GLY A 55 12.21 14.68 -3.68
N MET A 56 12.82 13.74 -4.42
CA MET A 56 14.07 13.97 -5.17
C MET A 56 13.94 15.12 -6.16
N ARG A 57 12.74 15.25 -6.74
CA ARG A 57 12.33 16.30 -7.67
C ARG A 57 11.71 17.51 -6.97
N ASN A 58 11.88 17.66 -5.65
CA ASN A 58 11.43 18.75 -4.79
C ASN A 58 10.00 19.24 -5.13
N LEU A 59 9.11 18.27 -5.32
CA LEU A 59 7.66 18.39 -5.44
C LEU A 59 7.02 18.03 -4.09
N TRP A 60 7.31 18.82 -3.05
CA TRP A 60 7.03 18.48 -1.65
C TRP A 60 5.56 18.20 -1.34
N ALA A 61 4.62 18.95 -1.92
CA ALA A 61 3.19 18.69 -1.71
C ALA A 61 2.79 17.28 -2.21
N LEU A 62 3.28 16.88 -3.38
CA LEU A 62 3.01 15.54 -3.93
C LEU A 62 3.79 14.45 -3.20
N PHE A 63 5.00 14.77 -2.70
CA PHE A 63 5.77 13.88 -1.82
C PHE A 63 4.96 13.54 -0.57
N LEU A 64 4.50 14.54 0.19
CA LEU A 64 3.80 14.31 1.47
C LEU A 64 2.51 13.51 1.29
N VAL A 65 1.70 13.87 0.30
CA VAL A 65 0.47 13.12 0.00
C VAL A 65 0.80 11.69 -0.45
N SER A 66 1.84 11.50 -1.27
CA SER A 66 2.28 10.17 -1.70
C SER A 66 2.73 9.31 -0.53
N VAL A 67 3.54 9.86 0.40
CA VAL A 67 3.98 9.14 1.60
C VAL A 67 2.78 8.67 2.40
N VAL A 68 1.85 9.56 2.73
CA VAL A 68 0.66 9.20 3.52
C VAL A 68 -0.15 8.08 2.85
N LEU A 69 -0.41 8.19 1.55
CA LEU A 69 -1.18 7.18 0.82
C LEU A 69 -0.46 5.84 0.71
N GLU A 70 0.86 5.86 0.42
CA GLU A 70 1.69 4.65 0.37
C GLU A 70 1.77 3.99 1.75
N THR A 71 1.95 4.76 2.82
CA THR A 71 1.95 4.25 4.20
C THR A 71 0.63 3.60 4.56
N ILE A 72 -0.52 4.24 4.26
CA ILE A 72 -1.84 3.64 4.51
C ILE A 72 -1.94 2.29 3.77
N ALA A 73 -1.58 2.25 2.48
CA ALA A 73 -1.65 1.02 1.70
C ALA A 73 -0.76 -0.10 2.27
N ILE A 74 0.50 0.23 2.61
CA ILE A 74 1.48 -0.72 3.17
C ILE A 74 1.00 -1.22 4.55
N VAL A 75 0.49 -0.33 5.40
CA VAL A 75 -0.05 -0.71 6.72
C VAL A 75 -1.22 -1.68 6.56
N GLN A 76 -2.14 -1.46 5.61
CA GLN A 76 -3.25 -2.38 5.39
C GLN A 76 -2.77 -3.78 4.96
N ILE A 77 -1.78 -3.84 4.07
CA ILE A 77 -1.14 -5.09 3.66
C ILE A 77 -0.46 -5.75 4.86
N ALA A 78 0.33 -5.00 5.63
CA ALA A 78 1.04 -5.51 6.79
C ALA A 78 0.08 -6.07 7.85
N ARG A 79 -0.99 -5.35 8.19
CA ARG A 79 -2.01 -5.84 9.14
C ARG A 79 -2.66 -7.13 8.66
N GLY A 80 -2.91 -7.28 7.37
CA GLY A 80 -3.48 -8.50 6.83
C GLY A 80 -2.49 -9.68 6.79
N ILE A 81 -1.18 -9.42 6.62
CA ILE A 81 -0.13 -10.45 6.60
C ILE A 81 0.26 -10.88 8.02
N TRP A 82 0.50 -9.94 8.93
CA TRP A 82 0.90 -10.21 10.31
C TRP A 82 -0.29 -10.55 11.21
N GLY A 83 -1.50 -10.15 10.82
CA GLY A 83 -2.72 -10.59 11.44
C GLY A 83 -3.02 -12.03 11.01
N ASP A 84 -2.34 -13.01 11.59
CA ASP A 84 -2.90 -14.35 11.69
C ASP A 84 -4.09 -14.29 12.67
N LEU A 85 -5.16 -13.63 12.25
CA LEU A 85 -6.33 -13.32 13.06
C LEU A 85 -7.07 -14.61 13.48
N GLY A 86 -6.82 -15.73 12.78
CA GLY A 86 -7.43 -17.03 13.04
C GLY A 86 -6.65 -17.90 14.03
N ALA A 87 -5.31 -17.88 14.03
CA ALA A 87 -4.51 -18.73 14.92
C ALA A 87 -4.82 -18.61 16.43
N PRO A 88 -4.94 -17.41 17.03
CA PRO A 88 -5.27 -17.30 18.45
C PRO A 88 -6.71 -17.73 18.77
N ILE A 89 -7.61 -17.67 17.79
CA ILE A 89 -8.98 -18.19 17.90
C ILE A 89 -8.93 -19.72 17.89
N LEU A 90 -8.16 -20.31 16.98
CA LEU A 90 -7.98 -21.76 16.87
C LEU A 90 -7.21 -22.38 18.03
N ALA A 91 -6.27 -21.65 18.65
CA ALA A 91 -5.55 -22.11 19.84
C ALA A 91 -6.47 -22.47 21.02
N ARG A 92 -7.68 -21.90 21.06
CA ARG A 92 -8.71 -22.24 22.07
C ARG A 92 -9.31 -23.62 21.87
N LEU A 93 -9.26 -24.19 20.65
CA LEU A 93 -9.81 -25.54 20.39
C LEU A 93 -9.07 -26.60 21.19
N GLU A 94 -7.76 -26.48 21.39
CA GLU A 94 -6.98 -27.52 22.08
C GLU A 94 -7.51 -27.80 23.50
N GLY A 95 -7.88 -26.75 24.25
CA GLY A 95 -8.47 -26.89 25.58
C GLY A 95 -9.87 -27.49 25.55
N ILE A 96 -10.67 -27.15 24.55
CA ILE A 96 -12.03 -27.68 24.39
C ILE A 96 -11.98 -29.15 23.98
N GLU A 97 -11.10 -29.53 23.05
CA GLU A 97 -10.92 -30.91 22.61
C GLU A 97 -10.47 -31.82 23.76
N LYS A 98 -9.57 -31.36 24.64
CA LYS A 98 -9.20 -32.09 25.87
C LYS A 98 -10.41 -32.30 26.80
N THR A 99 -11.21 -31.26 27.00
CA THR A 99 -12.43 -31.35 27.83
C THR A 99 -13.44 -32.32 27.20
N LEU A 100 -13.58 -32.29 25.88
CA LEU A 100 -14.52 -33.10 25.12
C LEU A 100 -14.13 -34.59 25.17
N ALA A 101 -12.84 -34.91 25.09
CA ALA A 101 -12.33 -36.27 25.30
C ALA A 101 -12.69 -36.80 26.69
N MET A 102 -12.44 -36.02 27.75
CA MET A 102 -12.79 -36.39 29.12
C MET A 102 -14.31 -36.62 29.29
N ARG A 103 -15.15 -35.78 28.67
CA ARG A 103 -16.62 -35.94 28.74
C ARG A 103 -17.11 -37.19 28.01
N ARG A 104 -16.45 -37.60 26.91
CA ARG A 104 -16.78 -38.83 26.18
C ARG A 104 -16.43 -40.09 26.98
N GLU A 105 -15.31 -40.07 27.71
CA GLU A 105 -14.94 -41.15 28.63
C GLU A 105 -15.92 -41.24 29.82
N GLN A 106 -16.27 -40.10 30.43
CA GLN A 106 -17.30 -40.07 31.49
C GLN A 106 -18.67 -40.57 31.00
N LEU A 107 -19.00 -40.34 29.73
CA LEU A 107 -20.22 -40.85 29.11
C LEU A 107 -20.18 -42.38 28.98
N SER A 108 -19.06 -42.97 28.53
CA SER A 108 -18.94 -44.43 28.43
C SER A 108 -19.08 -45.10 29.80
N ASP A 109 -18.42 -44.56 30.83
CA ASP A 109 -18.49 -45.11 32.19
C ASP A 109 -19.90 -45.00 32.78
N ALA A 110 -20.60 -43.90 32.50
CA ALA A 110 -21.97 -43.68 32.97
C ALA A 110 -22.99 -44.61 32.29
N MET A 111 -22.74 -45.06 31.06
CA MET A 111 -23.61 -46.03 30.39
C MET A 111 -23.62 -47.40 31.08
N GLU A 112 -22.52 -47.78 31.72
CA GLU A 112 -22.40 -49.04 32.46
C GLU A 112 -22.84 -48.91 33.93
N ASN A 113 -22.52 -47.78 34.58
CA ASN A 113 -22.59 -47.67 36.04
C ASN A 113 -23.57 -46.61 36.58
N ALA A 114 -24.06 -45.68 35.75
CA ALA A 114 -24.87 -44.55 36.20
C ALA A 114 -25.82 -44.00 35.10
N PRO A 115 -26.86 -44.77 34.71
CA PRO A 115 -27.72 -44.45 33.56
C PRO A 115 -28.41 -43.07 33.66
N ASP A 116 -28.72 -42.61 34.87
CA ASP A 116 -29.38 -41.32 35.11
C ASP A 116 -28.54 -40.10 34.67
N LYS A 117 -27.21 -40.24 34.56
CA LYS A 117 -26.29 -39.15 34.20
C LYS A 117 -25.96 -39.09 32.71
N VAL A 118 -26.31 -40.13 31.94
CA VAL A 118 -25.98 -40.26 30.51
C VAL A 118 -26.45 -39.04 29.72
N GLU A 119 -27.67 -38.57 29.98
CA GLU A 119 -28.25 -37.48 29.21
C GLU A 119 -27.63 -36.11 29.52
N THR A 120 -27.15 -35.93 30.75
CA THR A 120 -26.40 -34.73 31.13
C THR A 120 -25.06 -34.67 30.39
N PHE A 121 -24.34 -35.80 30.28
CA PHE A 121 -23.08 -35.86 29.54
C PHE A 121 -23.27 -35.68 28.04
N LYS A 122 -24.30 -36.30 27.44
CA LYS A 122 -24.64 -36.08 26.03
C LYS A 122 -24.92 -34.60 25.74
N SER A 123 -25.72 -33.94 26.58
CA SER A 123 -26.01 -32.52 26.44
C SER A 123 -24.76 -31.65 26.57
N ALA A 124 -23.86 -31.98 27.51
CA ALA A 124 -22.59 -31.28 27.67
C ALA A 124 -21.66 -31.45 26.45
N ILE A 125 -21.57 -32.66 25.88
CA ILE A 125 -20.80 -32.93 24.67
C ILE A 125 -21.38 -32.14 23.48
N ALA A 126 -22.69 -32.17 23.28
CA ALA A 126 -23.35 -31.42 22.20
C ALA A 126 -23.08 -29.91 22.30
N SER A 127 -23.10 -29.35 23.52
CA SER A 127 -22.75 -27.94 23.75
C SER A 127 -21.30 -27.63 23.39
N LEU A 128 -20.35 -28.49 23.79
CA LEU A 128 -18.93 -28.33 23.45
C LEU A 128 -18.67 -28.47 21.95
N GLU A 129 -19.34 -29.39 21.27
CA GLU A 129 -19.25 -29.55 19.80
C GLU A 129 -19.79 -28.31 19.07
N GLY A 130 -20.89 -27.74 19.56
CA GLY A 130 -21.40 -26.45 19.08
C GLY A 130 -20.39 -25.31 19.26
N ALA A 131 -19.71 -25.26 20.41
CA ALA A 131 -18.65 -24.28 20.66
C ALA A 131 -17.47 -24.45 19.70
N VAL A 132 -17.01 -25.68 19.43
CA VAL A 132 -15.96 -25.97 18.44
C VAL A 132 -16.35 -25.43 17.07
N GLN A 133 -17.58 -25.69 16.62
CA GLN A 133 -18.04 -25.21 15.32
C GLN A 133 -18.10 -23.68 15.26
N SER A 134 -18.56 -23.04 16.33
CA SER A 134 -18.59 -21.58 16.42
C SER A 134 -17.19 -20.96 16.32
N ILE A 135 -16.18 -21.56 16.95
CA ILE A 135 -14.80 -21.07 16.93
C ILE A 135 -14.19 -21.24 15.54
N ARG A 136 -14.46 -22.36 14.86
CA ARG A 136 -14.02 -22.56 13.47
C ARG A 136 -14.61 -21.50 12.52
N LEU A 137 -15.91 -21.22 12.64
CA LEU A 137 -16.57 -20.18 11.86
C LEU A 137 -15.99 -18.78 12.15
N GLN A 138 -15.70 -18.47 13.41
CA GLN A 138 -15.07 -17.20 13.79
C GLN A 138 -13.64 -17.08 13.22
N ALA A 139 -12.85 -18.15 13.26
CA ALA A 139 -11.51 -18.17 12.69
C ALA A 139 -11.53 -17.98 11.16
N GLU A 140 -12.50 -18.58 10.47
CA GLU A 140 -12.68 -18.40 9.02
C GLU A 140 -13.11 -16.97 8.68
N ALA A 141 -14.05 -16.40 9.44
CA ALA A 141 -14.45 -15.00 9.28
C ALA A 141 -13.27 -14.04 9.47
N ALA A 142 -12.44 -14.26 10.50
CA ALA A 142 -11.24 -13.48 10.77
C ALA A 142 -10.21 -13.59 9.63
N ARG A 143 -10.05 -14.78 9.03
CA ARG A 143 -9.19 -14.99 7.86
C ARG A 143 -9.71 -14.24 6.62
N ASN A 144 -11.02 -14.24 6.39
CA ASN A 144 -11.62 -13.51 5.27
C ASN A 144 -11.42 -12.00 5.43
N GLU A 145 -11.50 -11.48 6.65
CA GLU A 145 -11.20 -10.07 6.95
C GLU A 145 -9.73 -9.75 6.66
N ALA A 146 -8.79 -10.61 7.06
CA ALA A 146 -7.36 -10.44 6.74
C ALA A 146 -7.13 -10.35 5.23
N LEU A 147 -7.75 -11.24 4.44
CA LEU A 147 -7.66 -11.22 2.98
C LEU A 147 -8.24 -9.93 2.39
N ALA A 148 -9.36 -9.45 2.92
CA ALA A 148 -9.97 -8.19 2.47
C ALA A 148 -9.04 -6.99 2.71
N LEU A 149 -8.34 -6.95 3.85
CA LEU A 149 -7.35 -5.91 4.16
C LEU A 149 -6.17 -5.92 3.19
N ILE A 150 -5.64 -7.12 2.88
CA ILE A 150 -4.54 -7.27 1.91
C ILE A 150 -4.97 -6.79 0.53
N LEU A 151 -6.12 -7.25 0.05
CA LEU A 151 -6.64 -6.88 -1.28
C LEU A 151 -6.88 -5.38 -1.39
N PHE A 152 -7.51 -4.78 -0.37
CA PHE A 152 -7.72 -3.35 -0.32
C PHE A 152 -6.39 -2.58 -0.37
N GLY A 153 -5.41 -2.99 0.44
CA GLY A 153 -4.09 -2.36 0.45
C GLY A 153 -3.36 -2.47 -0.90
N ILE A 154 -3.42 -3.62 -1.56
CA ILE A 154 -2.83 -3.81 -2.90
C ILE A 154 -3.51 -2.92 -3.93
N VAL A 155 -4.85 -2.91 -3.97
CA VAL A 155 -5.62 -2.09 -4.93
C VAL A 155 -5.32 -0.60 -4.70
N LEU A 156 -5.31 -0.15 -3.44
CA LEU A 156 -4.96 1.22 -3.09
C LEU A 156 -3.54 1.56 -3.55
N LEU A 157 -2.56 0.69 -3.29
CA LEU A 157 -1.18 0.92 -3.71
C LEU A 157 -1.07 1.04 -5.23
N LEU A 158 -1.75 0.17 -6.00
CA LEU A 158 -1.75 0.23 -7.46
C LEU A 158 -2.37 1.54 -7.98
N VAL A 159 -3.49 1.97 -7.41
CA VAL A 159 -4.14 3.25 -7.77
C VAL A 159 -3.21 4.43 -7.47
N VAL A 160 -2.54 4.43 -6.32
CA VAL A 160 -1.57 5.46 -5.95
C VAL A 160 -0.41 5.47 -6.95
N LYS A 161 0.18 4.32 -7.28
CA LYS A 161 1.30 4.19 -8.23
C LYS A 161 0.92 4.68 -9.63
N LEU A 162 -0.30 4.38 -10.09
CA LEU A 162 -0.84 4.89 -11.34
C LEU A 162 -0.99 6.42 -11.31
N GLY A 163 -1.58 6.96 -10.23
CA GLY A 163 -1.73 8.40 -10.04
C GLY A 163 -0.38 9.13 -10.03
N GLN A 164 0.61 8.59 -9.34
CA GLN A 164 1.98 9.10 -9.30
C GLN A 164 2.60 9.15 -10.71
N GLY A 165 2.47 8.08 -11.48
CA GLY A 165 2.95 8.02 -12.86
C GLY A 165 2.30 9.06 -13.78
N LEU A 166 0.99 9.31 -13.61
CA LEU A 166 0.23 10.27 -14.41
C LEU A 166 0.51 11.74 -14.03
N LEU A 167 0.65 12.04 -12.74
CA LEU A 167 0.83 13.41 -12.24
C LEU A 167 2.28 13.90 -12.35
N ALA A 168 3.24 12.99 -12.46
CA ALA A 168 4.67 13.30 -12.44
C ALA A 168 5.14 14.28 -13.52
N ASN A 169 4.86 14.01 -14.80
CA ASN A 169 5.37 14.87 -15.87
C ASN A 169 4.69 16.26 -15.87
N PRO A 170 3.35 16.39 -15.71
CA PRO A 170 2.71 17.69 -15.57
C PRO A 170 3.24 18.51 -14.40
N ALA A 171 3.38 17.89 -13.22
CA ALA A 171 3.89 18.56 -12.02
C ALA A 171 5.33 19.04 -12.20
N LEU A 172 6.19 18.19 -12.79
CA LEU A 172 7.58 18.55 -13.03
C LEU A 172 7.73 19.66 -14.08
N ARG A 173 6.88 19.67 -15.12
CA ARG A 173 6.84 20.78 -16.09
C ARG A 173 6.42 22.09 -15.43
N ALA A 174 5.36 22.09 -14.64
CA ALA A 174 4.91 23.28 -13.92
C ALA A 174 6.01 23.83 -12.99
N ARG A 175 6.81 22.94 -12.38
CA ARG A 175 7.98 23.35 -11.61
C ARG A 175 9.10 23.90 -12.49
N TYR A 176 9.38 23.31 -13.65
CA TYR A 176 10.36 23.83 -14.61
C TYR A 176 10.01 25.26 -15.06
N VAL A 177 8.74 25.54 -15.37
CA VAL A 177 8.28 26.89 -15.77
C VAL A 177 8.51 27.91 -14.65
N ARG A 178 8.20 27.55 -13.41
CA ARG A 178 8.48 28.40 -12.23
C ARG A 178 9.97 28.63 -12.04
N TRP A 179 10.78 27.58 -12.15
CA TRP A 179 12.24 27.66 -12.08
C TRP A 179 12.83 28.57 -13.17
N ARG A 180 12.29 28.52 -14.40
CA ARG A 180 12.70 29.43 -15.49
C ARG A 180 12.39 30.90 -15.21
N SER A 181 11.36 31.17 -14.42
CA SER A 181 10.88 32.53 -14.11
C SER A 181 11.56 33.12 -12.87
N GLN A 182 12.24 32.31 -12.06
CA GLN A 182 12.82 32.75 -10.78
C GLN A 182 14.29 32.32 -10.66
N PRO A 183 15.24 33.27 -10.69
CA PRO A 183 16.68 32.96 -10.60
C PRO A 183 17.10 32.32 -9.26
N SER A 184 16.32 32.51 -8.20
CA SER A 184 16.63 32.01 -6.84
C SER A 184 16.26 30.54 -6.62
N LEU A 185 15.44 29.95 -7.49
CA LEU A 185 15.00 28.56 -7.32
C LEU A 185 16.13 27.59 -7.71
N LYS A 186 16.47 26.67 -6.80
CA LYS A 186 17.40 25.57 -7.11
C LYS A 186 16.77 24.60 -8.12
N ALA A 187 17.63 23.97 -8.92
CA ALA A 187 17.23 23.01 -9.95
C ALA A 187 16.41 21.83 -9.40
N GLY A 188 15.74 21.12 -10.30
CA GLY A 188 14.79 20.05 -10.02
C GLY A 188 15.35 18.95 -9.09
N LEU A 189 16.60 18.56 -9.34
CA LEU A 189 17.35 17.50 -8.67
C LEU A 189 18.60 18.06 -8.00
N THR A 190 18.71 17.94 -6.67
CA THR A 190 19.91 18.31 -5.91
C THR A 190 20.28 17.21 -4.92
N ALA A 191 21.56 17.09 -4.55
CA ALA A 191 21.99 16.07 -3.58
C ALA A 191 21.23 16.14 -2.23
N PRO A 192 20.97 17.33 -1.65
CA PRO A 192 20.19 17.44 -0.42
C PRO A 192 18.75 16.95 -0.59
N THR A 193 18.10 17.24 -1.72
CA THR A 193 16.71 16.81 -1.95
C THR A 193 16.61 15.30 -2.18
N ILE A 194 17.65 14.68 -2.75
CA ILE A 194 17.72 13.23 -2.85
C ILE A 194 17.86 12.61 -1.45
N LEU A 195 18.81 13.10 -0.65
CA LEU A 195 19.07 12.57 0.69
C LEU A 195 17.82 12.70 1.59
N LEU A 196 17.20 13.89 1.61
CA LEU A 196 15.98 14.14 2.37
C LEU A 196 14.81 13.28 1.90
N ALA A 197 14.62 13.12 0.58
CA ALA A 197 13.53 12.32 0.04
C ALA A 197 13.69 10.83 0.36
N SER A 198 14.91 10.30 0.25
CA SER A 198 15.19 8.92 0.61
C SER A 198 15.05 8.68 2.12
N GLY A 199 15.52 9.62 2.95
CA GLY A 199 15.47 9.50 4.40
C GLY A 199 14.07 9.69 5.01
N LEU A 200 13.21 10.51 4.42
CA LEU A 200 11.85 10.76 4.91
C LEU A 200 10.80 9.80 4.34
N ALA A 201 11.14 9.01 3.33
CA ALA A 201 10.25 8.02 2.72
C ALA A 201 10.46 6.60 3.27
N LEU A 202 11.52 6.38 4.05
CA LEU A 202 11.80 5.17 4.83
C LEU A 202 11.26 5.33 6.25
#